data_AF-A0A3N9MQ55-F1
#
_entry.id   AF-A0A3N9MQ55-F1
#
_cell.length_a   1.000
_cell.length_b   1.000
_cell.length_c   1.000
_cell.angle_alpha   90.00
_cell.angle_beta   90.00
_cell.angle_gamma   90.00
#
_symmetry.space_group_name_H-M   'P 1'
#
loop_
_entity.id
_entity.type
_entity.pdbx_description
1 polymer ?
#
loop_
_entity_poly.entity_id
_entity_poly.type
_entity_poly.pdbx_seq_one_letter_code
_entity_poly.pdbx_strand_id
1 'polypeptide(L)'
;MAAGHSGREGQEKGTGQKEQGMVLLAAVVMMCGLMFVSTTASLNSIGQTKVTSVELDETRTFYAAEAAVEWGSNELRTLLLSNLDPVQEDLDQLSQPYLEGYYLENYQIQKAGTTSSEIITSGDYIGLYGFVQRYNIEARVSSERRSTAINREIQHQYIPLFQFGIFYDEDLEIFPGPNMTFAGRVHTNGDLYMGAESGIYCDSYVTAVGKYWHHRK
;
A
#
# COMPACT_ATOMS: atom_id res chain seq x y z
N MET A 1 -62.99 -93.56 30.44
CA MET A 1 -63.76 -92.52 29.74
C MET A 1 -62.77 -91.59 29.04
N ALA A 2 -62.98 -91.38 27.73
CA ALA A 2 -62.40 -90.33 26.84
C ALA A 2 -60.86 -90.27 26.69
N ALA A 3 -60.27 -90.60 25.51
CA ALA A 3 -60.16 -89.81 24.26
C ALA A 3 -59.20 -88.60 24.42
N GLY A 4 -58.22 -88.29 23.57
CA GLY A 4 -57.80 -88.74 22.24
C GLY A 4 -57.01 -87.60 21.56
N HIS A 5 -56.27 -87.91 20.48
CA HIS A 5 -55.69 -86.97 19.47
C HIS A 5 -54.60 -85.99 19.96
N SER A 6 -53.67 -85.45 19.18
CA SER A 6 -53.22 -85.51 17.78
C SER A 6 -52.00 -84.58 17.72
N GLY A 7 -51.08 -84.76 16.77
CA GLY A 7 -50.19 -83.66 16.39
C GLY A 7 -48.81 -84.10 15.91
N ARG A 8 -48.69 -84.31 14.60
CA ARG A 8 -47.42 -84.20 13.88
C ARG A 8 -47.19 -82.73 13.59
N GLU A 9 -46.08 -82.15 14.02
CA GLU A 9 -45.55 -80.92 13.43
C GLU A 9 -44.04 -81.05 13.28
N GLY A 10 -43.60 -81.11 12.02
CA GLY A 10 -42.24 -80.75 11.66
C GLY A 10 -42.12 -79.24 11.69
N GLN A 11 -41.09 -78.72 12.36
CA GLN A 11 -40.62 -77.37 12.17
C GLN A 11 -39.21 -77.43 11.58
N GLU A 12 -39.11 -76.89 10.36
CA GLU A 12 -37.87 -76.58 9.67
C GLU A 12 -36.98 -75.70 10.56
N LYS A 13 -35.76 -76.15 10.81
CA LYS A 13 -34.73 -75.31 11.44
C LYS A 13 -34.23 -74.31 10.42
N GLY A 14 -34.69 -73.06 10.54
CA GLY A 14 -34.11 -71.91 9.85
C GLY A 14 -32.63 -71.73 10.20
N THR A 15 -31.78 -71.74 9.16
CA THR A 15 -30.34 -71.46 9.20
C THR A 15 -30.07 -69.97 9.37
N GLY A 16 -30.17 -69.43 10.59
CA GLY A 16 -29.97 -67.99 10.87
C GLY A 16 -28.65 -67.60 11.54
N GLN A 17 -27.75 -68.55 11.85
CA GLN A 17 -26.60 -68.28 12.73
C GLN A 17 -25.29 -67.88 12.03
N LYS A 18 -25.21 -67.89 10.69
CA LYS A 18 -23.98 -67.54 9.95
C LYS A 18 -23.91 -66.10 9.45
N GLU A 19 -25.05 -65.40 9.31
CA GLU A 19 -25.07 -64.03 8.76
C GLU A 19 -24.75 -62.97 9.83
N GLN A 20 -25.07 -63.24 11.09
CA GLN A 20 -24.86 -62.28 12.19
C GLN A 20 -23.38 -61.95 12.46
N GLY A 21 -22.46 -62.90 12.23
CA GLY A 21 -21.01 -62.67 12.38
C GLY A 21 -20.39 -61.86 11.22
N MET A 22 -20.89 -62.06 9.99
CA MET A 22 -20.45 -61.29 8.83
C MET A 22 -20.97 -59.85 8.86
N VAL A 23 -22.18 -59.63 9.40
CA VAL A 23 -22.73 -58.28 9.62
C VAL A 23 -21.89 -57.51 10.64
N LEU A 24 -21.43 -58.16 11.73
CA LEU A 24 -20.54 -57.53 12.70
C LEU A 24 -19.20 -57.13 12.08
N LEU A 25 -18.59 -58.02 11.28
CA LEU A 25 -17.35 -57.72 10.55
C LEU A 25 -17.52 -56.55 9.58
N ALA A 26 -18.60 -56.55 8.79
CA ALA A 26 -18.92 -55.46 7.89
C ALA A 26 -19.14 -54.13 8.65
N ALA A 27 -19.83 -54.18 9.81
CA ALA A 27 -20.06 -53.01 10.65
C ALA A 27 -18.75 -52.47 11.26
N VAL A 28 -17.84 -53.33 11.71
CA VAL A 28 -16.53 -52.90 12.23
C VAL A 28 -15.67 -52.30 11.12
N VAL A 29 -15.64 -52.89 9.93
CA VAL A 29 -14.89 -52.33 8.79
C VAL A 29 -15.47 -50.97 8.38
N MET A 30 -16.80 -50.83 8.33
CA MET A 30 -17.45 -49.54 8.07
C MET A 30 -17.14 -48.52 9.16
N MET A 31 -17.18 -48.89 10.43
CA MET A 31 -16.81 -48.01 11.54
C MET A 31 -15.34 -47.58 11.47
N CYS A 32 -14.42 -48.50 11.19
CA CYS A 32 -13.01 -48.17 10.99
C CYS A 32 -12.81 -47.21 9.81
N GLY A 33 -13.52 -47.42 8.70
CA GLY A 33 -13.50 -46.51 7.55
C GLY A 33 -14.01 -45.11 7.89
N LEU A 34 -15.12 -45.02 8.62
CA LEU A 34 -15.69 -43.74 9.06
C LEU A 34 -14.78 -43.03 10.08
N MET A 35 -14.17 -43.77 11.01
CA MET A 35 -13.19 -43.23 11.95
C MET A 35 -11.96 -42.68 11.22
N PHE A 36 -11.47 -43.37 10.19
CA PHE A 36 -10.34 -42.93 9.39
C PHE A 36 -10.64 -41.61 8.66
N VAL A 37 -11.81 -41.51 8.00
CA VAL A 37 -12.25 -40.30 7.31
C VAL A 37 -12.46 -39.15 8.31
N SER A 38 -13.13 -39.42 9.44
CA SER A 38 -13.40 -38.43 10.50
C SER A 38 -12.12 -37.87 11.13
N THR A 39 -11.15 -38.75 11.42
CA THR A 39 -9.85 -38.34 11.99
C THR A 39 -9.08 -37.46 11.01
N THR A 40 -9.04 -37.85 9.73
CA THR A 40 -8.36 -37.07 8.68
C THR A 40 -8.99 -35.70 8.49
N ALA A 41 -10.33 -35.61 8.46
CA ALA A 41 -11.05 -34.35 8.36
C ALA A 41 -10.80 -33.43 9.58
N SER A 42 -10.75 -34.01 10.78
CA SER A 42 -10.50 -33.26 12.01
C SER A 42 -9.08 -32.66 12.07
N LEU A 43 -8.06 -33.45 11.69
CA LEU A 43 -6.68 -32.97 11.64
C LEU A 43 -6.50 -31.84 10.62
N ASN A 44 -7.12 -31.96 9.44
CA ASN A 44 -7.08 -30.91 8.42
C ASN A 44 -7.82 -29.63 8.87
N SER A 45 -8.95 -29.76 9.57
CA SER A 45 -9.72 -28.62 10.10
C SER A 45 -8.96 -27.83 11.17
N ILE A 46 -8.25 -28.53 12.08
CA ILE A 46 -7.39 -27.90 13.09
C ILE A 46 -6.24 -27.16 12.42
N GLY A 47 -5.64 -27.76 11.39
CA GLY A 47 -4.60 -27.12 10.57
C GLY A 47 -5.07 -25.81 9.94
N GLN A 48 -6.24 -25.83 9.29
CA GLN A 48 -6.83 -24.65 8.67
C GLN A 48 -7.16 -23.55 9.69
N THR A 49 -7.75 -23.90 10.84
CA THR A 49 -8.09 -22.93 11.89
C THR A 49 -6.84 -22.21 12.42
N LYS A 50 -5.73 -22.94 12.60
CA LYS A 50 -4.46 -22.35 13.03
C LYS A 50 -3.90 -21.40 11.97
N VAL A 51 -3.89 -21.80 10.71
CA VAL A 51 -3.41 -20.96 9.59
C VAL A 51 -4.24 -19.67 9.50
N THR A 52 -5.56 -19.77 9.49
CA THR A 52 -6.44 -18.59 9.45
C THR A 52 -6.23 -17.67 10.64
N SER A 53 -6.01 -18.21 11.85
CA SER A 53 -5.73 -17.36 13.02
C SER A 53 -4.44 -16.55 12.87
N VAL A 54 -3.41 -17.14 12.27
CA VAL A 54 -2.13 -16.46 12.02
C VAL A 54 -2.29 -15.37 10.95
N GLU A 55 -3.00 -15.68 9.86
CA GLU A 55 -3.29 -14.71 8.78
C GLU A 55 -4.11 -13.52 9.29
N LEU A 56 -5.08 -13.76 10.18
CA LEU A 56 -5.85 -12.69 10.83
C LEU A 56 -4.97 -11.80 11.71
N ASP A 57 -4.06 -12.39 12.50
CA ASP A 57 -3.13 -11.65 13.36
C ASP A 57 -2.10 -10.84 12.53
N GLU A 58 -1.65 -11.39 11.40
CA GLU A 58 -0.80 -10.69 10.43
C GLU A 58 -1.52 -9.50 9.80
N THR A 59 -2.74 -9.71 9.30
CA THR A 59 -3.57 -8.64 8.72
C THR A 59 -3.79 -7.50 9.72
N ARG A 60 -4.09 -7.84 10.98
CA ARG A 60 -4.30 -6.87 12.06
C ARG A 60 -3.05 -6.06 12.39
N THR A 61 -1.90 -6.73 12.55
CA THR A 61 -0.63 -6.05 12.82
C THR A 61 -0.16 -5.20 11.63
N PHE A 62 -0.47 -5.61 10.39
CA PHE A 62 -0.24 -4.81 9.19
C PHE A 62 -1.02 -3.50 9.23
N TYR A 63 -2.34 -3.54 9.47
CA TYR A 63 -3.15 -2.32 9.57
C TYR A 63 -2.72 -1.43 10.74
N ALA A 64 -2.29 -2.01 11.85
CA ALA A 64 -1.75 -1.24 12.99
C ALA A 64 -0.42 -0.55 12.62
N ALA A 65 0.47 -1.24 11.89
CA ALA A 65 1.70 -0.63 11.37
C ALA A 65 1.39 0.46 10.33
N GLU A 66 0.40 0.26 9.47
CA GLU A 66 -0.02 1.26 8.47
C GLU A 66 -0.55 2.52 9.15
N ALA A 67 -1.42 2.36 10.15
CA ALA A 67 -1.90 3.47 10.96
C ALA A 67 -0.76 4.24 11.63
N ALA A 68 0.28 3.55 12.11
CA ALA A 68 1.44 4.19 12.71
C ALA A 68 2.25 5.01 11.69
N VAL A 69 2.45 4.49 10.49
CA VAL A 69 3.11 5.22 9.41
C VAL A 69 2.27 6.41 8.96
N GLU A 70 0.95 6.27 8.84
CA GLU A 70 0.06 7.39 8.49
C GLU A 70 0.09 8.51 9.53
N TRP A 71 0.11 8.14 10.82
CA TRP A 71 0.33 9.11 11.90
C TRP A 71 1.64 9.88 11.68
N GLY A 72 2.74 9.16 11.43
CA GLY A 72 4.04 9.77 11.14
C GLY A 72 4.03 10.68 9.93
N SER A 73 3.32 10.30 8.85
CA SER A 73 3.16 11.14 7.66
C SER A 73 2.50 12.47 7.99
N ASN A 74 1.48 12.45 8.85
CA ASN A 74 0.75 13.66 9.26
C ASN A 74 1.57 14.56 10.19
N GLU A 75 2.28 13.97 11.16
CA GLU A 75 3.18 14.70 12.05
C GLU A 75 4.32 15.35 11.26
N LEU A 76 4.95 14.58 10.36
CA LEU A 76 5.99 15.09 9.47
C LEU A 76 5.46 16.22 8.58
N ARG A 77 4.27 16.04 7.97
CA ARG A 77 3.63 17.10 7.17
C ARG A 77 3.43 18.36 7.99
N THR A 78 2.96 18.24 9.22
CA THR A 78 2.71 19.39 10.11
C THR A 78 4.01 20.12 10.44
N LEU A 79 5.08 19.39 10.74
CA LEU A 79 6.42 19.96 10.95
C LEU A 79 6.89 20.72 9.70
N LEU A 80 6.77 20.10 8.52
CA LEU A 80 7.24 20.65 7.26
C LEU A 80 6.49 21.92 6.81
N LEU A 81 5.29 22.19 7.34
CA LEU A 81 4.59 23.46 7.11
C LEU A 81 5.27 24.65 7.80
N SER A 82 6.05 24.41 8.84
CA SER A 82 6.71 25.47 9.64
C SER A 82 8.23 25.45 9.54
N ASN A 83 8.82 24.27 9.38
CA ASN A 83 10.25 24.06 9.21
C ASN A 83 10.51 23.36 7.88
N LEU A 84 11.06 24.11 6.93
CA LEU A 84 11.37 23.62 5.60
C LEU A 84 12.67 22.83 5.52
N ASP A 85 13.43 22.59 6.59
CA ASP A 85 14.53 21.61 6.52
C ASP A 85 14.88 21.12 7.93
N PRO A 86 13.99 20.35 8.57
CA PRO A 86 14.21 19.89 9.94
C PRO A 86 15.50 19.08 10.03
N VAL A 87 16.19 19.24 11.17
CA VAL A 87 17.29 18.36 11.54
C VAL A 87 16.74 17.07 12.12
N GLN A 88 17.57 16.03 12.25
CA GLN A 88 17.12 14.75 12.80
C GLN A 88 16.56 14.89 14.22
N GLU A 89 17.10 15.80 15.04
CA GLU A 89 16.60 16.08 16.39
C GLU A 89 15.15 16.59 16.39
N ASP A 90 14.74 17.37 15.37
CA ASP A 90 13.34 17.81 15.25
C ASP A 90 12.42 16.64 14.92
N LEU A 91 12.90 15.68 14.12
CA LEU A 91 12.15 14.48 13.73
C LEU A 91 11.98 13.52 14.91
N ASP A 92 13.03 13.37 15.73
CA ASP A 92 13.04 12.49 16.90
C ASP A 92 12.09 12.98 18.01
N GLN A 93 11.69 14.25 17.98
CA GLN A 93 10.71 14.85 18.90
C GLN A 93 9.25 14.65 18.47
N LEU A 94 9.00 14.14 17.26
CA LEU A 94 7.64 13.90 16.77
C LEU A 94 6.94 12.82 17.62
N SER A 95 5.65 13.03 17.87
CA SER A 95 4.88 12.16 18.75
C SER A 95 4.64 10.79 18.10
N GLN A 96 4.81 9.71 18.86
CA GLN A 96 4.44 8.36 18.43
C GLN A 96 2.96 8.06 18.74
N PRO A 97 2.26 7.29 17.89
CA PRO A 97 0.86 6.96 18.12
C PRO A 97 0.69 5.92 19.23
N TYR A 98 -0.42 5.99 19.96
CA TYR A 98 -0.87 4.90 20.82
C TYR A 98 -1.77 3.95 20.02
N LEU A 99 -1.45 2.65 20.04
CA LEU A 99 -2.20 1.61 19.33
C LEU A 99 -2.80 0.64 20.34
N GLU A 100 -4.12 0.64 20.48
CA GLU A 100 -4.80 -0.22 21.44
C GLU A 100 -4.59 -1.71 21.11
N GLY A 101 -4.02 -2.47 22.05
CA GLY A 101 -3.75 -3.90 21.88
C GLY A 101 -2.49 -4.23 21.07
N TYR A 102 -1.67 -3.22 20.73
CA TYR A 102 -0.41 -3.41 20.01
C TYR A 102 0.73 -2.64 20.65
N TYR A 103 1.95 -3.04 20.32
CA TYR A 103 3.18 -2.40 20.78
C TYR A 103 4.00 -1.91 19.59
N LEU A 104 4.51 -0.68 19.68
CA LEU A 104 5.50 -0.18 18.73
C LEU A 104 6.88 -0.66 19.17
N GLU A 105 7.39 -1.68 18.48
CA GLU A 105 8.74 -2.20 18.69
C GLU A 105 9.80 -1.26 18.13
N ASN A 106 9.47 -0.62 17.00
CA ASN A 106 10.29 0.41 16.38
C ASN A 106 9.37 1.46 15.78
N TYR A 107 9.73 2.73 15.96
CA TYR A 107 9.06 3.86 15.33
C TYR A 107 10.08 4.96 15.09
N GLN A 108 10.35 5.28 13.84
CA GLN A 108 11.41 6.21 13.47
C GLN A 108 11.01 7.00 12.23
N ILE A 109 11.29 8.31 12.26
CA ILE A 109 11.19 9.20 11.11
C ILE A 109 12.57 9.77 10.86
N GLN A 110 13.15 9.49 9.71
CA GLN A 110 14.55 9.85 9.42
C GLN A 110 14.71 10.53 8.07
N LYS A 111 15.70 11.42 7.97
CA LYS A 111 16.13 11.94 6.67
C LYS A 111 16.79 10.84 5.86
N ALA A 112 16.32 10.62 4.64
CA ALA A 112 16.93 9.72 3.69
C ALA A 112 17.90 10.49 2.81
N GLY A 113 19.19 10.40 3.13
CA GLY A 113 20.25 11.13 2.41
C GLY A 113 20.17 12.65 2.57
N THR A 114 20.83 13.37 1.66
CA THR A 114 20.89 14.85 1.67
C THR A 114 19.91 15.45 0.68
N THR A 115 19.48 16.68 0.91
CA THR A 115 18.67 17.44 -0.04
C THR A 115 19.42 17.62 -1.36
N SER A 116 18.73 17.39 -2.47
CA SER A 116 19.29 17.51 -3.83
C SER A 116 18.43 18.43 -4.69
N SER A 117 19.06 19.15 -5.62
CA SER A 117 18.34 19.89 -6.66
C SER A 117 17.98 18.94 -7.79
N GLU A 118 16.68 18.77 -8.06
CA GLU A 118 16.15 17.83 -9.05
C GLU A 118 15.11 18.52 -9.95
N ILE A 119 14.87 17.97 -11.13
CA ILE A 119 13.69 18.32 -11.94
C ILE A 119 12.53 17.48 -11.42
N ILE A 120 11.41 18.12 -11.12
CA ILE A 120 10.21 17.43 -10.64
C ILE A 120 9.63 16.58 -11.78
N THR A 121 9.35 15.31 -11.47
CA THR A 121 8.92 14.30 -12.45
C THR A 121 7.48 13.82 -12.26
N SER A 122 6.80 14.24 -11.18
CA SER A 122 5.41 13.88 -10.90
C SER A 122 4.62 15.05 -10.28
N GLY A 123 3.28 14.97 -10.33
CA GLY A 123 2.37 15.98 -9.77
C GLY A 123 2.17 17.21 -10.66
N ASP A 124 1.65 18.28 -10.08
CA ASP A 124 1.27 19.50 -10.83
C ASP A 124 2.48 20.35 -11.25
N TYR A 125 3.65 20.07 -10.69
CA TYR A 125 4.86 20.88 -10.87
C TYR A 125 5.93 20.21 -11.73
N ILE A 126 5.56 19.22 -12.55
CA ILE A 126 6.46 18.51 -13.46
C ILE A 126 7.26 19.51 -14.32
N GLY A 127 8.56 19.26 -14.47
CA GLY A 127 9.47 20.09 -15.28
C GLY A 127 10.01 21.33 -14.58
N LEU A 128 9.53 21.65 -13.37
CA LEU A 128 10.14 22.66 -12.51
C LEU A 128 11.37 22.10 -11.81
N TYR A 129 12.30 22.97 -11.45
CA TYR A 129 13.38 22.61 -10.54
C TYR A 129 12.86 22.71 -9.11
N GLY A 130 13.23 21.73 -8.28
CA GLY A 130 12.93 21.72 -6.86
C GLY A 130 14.10 21.19 -6.05
N PHE A 131 14.22 21.66 -4.81
CA PHE A 131 15.05 21.01 -3.81
C PHE A 131 14.23 19.87 -3.20
N VAL A 132 14.76 18.65 -3.26
CA VAL A 132 14.06 17.44 -2.85
C VAL A 132 14.77 16.85 -1.64
N GLN A 133 14.05 16.74 -0.53
CA GLN A 133 14.48 15.96 0.64
C GLN A 133 13.57 14.75 0.77
N ARG A 134 14.19 13.57 0.90
CA ARG A 134 13.49 12.31 1.15
C ARG A 134 13.49 12.00 2.64
N TYR A 135 12.39 11.43 3.12
CA TYR A 135 12.21 10.98 4.49
C TYR A 135 11.74 9.54 4.50
N ASN A 136 12.22 8.74 5.44
CA ASN A 136 11.74 7.38 5.68
C ASN A 136 11.01 7.34 7.01
N ILE A 137 9.81 6.78 7.00
CA ILE A 137 9.02 6.49 8.18
C ILE A 137 8.98 4.97 8.32
N GLU A 138 9.56 4.46 9.40
CA GLU A 138 9.51 3.04 9.74
C GLU A 138 8.65 2.85 10.98
N ALA A 139 7.68 1.93 10.89
CA ALA A 139 6.94 1.45 12.03
C ALA A 139 6.96 -0.07 12.06
N ARG A 140 7.45 -0.64 13.16
CA ARG A 140 7.31 -2.05 13.48
C ARG A 140 6.34 -2.20 14.63
N VAL A 141 5.22 -2.87 14.37
CA VAL A 141 4.15 -3.06 15.32
C VAL A 141 3.97 -4.55 15.61
N SER A 142 3.85 -4.89 16.89
CA SER A 142 3.58 -6.25 17.33
C SER A 142 2.32 -6.40 18.14
N SER A 143 1.69 -7.55 17.97
CA SER A 143 0.74 -8.14 18.90
C SER A 143 1.46 -9.20 19.73
N GLU A 144 0.75 -9.88 20.63
CA GLU A 144 1.30 -11.00 21.41
C GLU A 144 1.86 -12.15 20.55
N ARG A 145 1.48 -12.24 19.28
CA ARG A 145 1.72 -13.42 18.43
C ARG A 145 2.45 -13.12 17.12
N ARG A 146 2.45 -11.86 16.68
CA ARG A 146 2.96 -11.44 15.37
C ARG A 146 3.56 -10.05 15.45
N SER A 147 4.60 -9.82 14.65
CA SER A 147 5.18 -8.50 14.41
C SER A 147 5.25 -8.26 12.91
N THR A 148 4.92 -7.04 12.50
CA THR A 148 4.89 -6.56 11.12
C THR A 148 5.57 -5.20 11.04
N ALA A 149 6.38 -4.98 10.01
CA ALA A 149 7.08 -3.73 9.79
C ALA A 149 6.66 -3.12 8.45
N ILE A 150 6.39 -1.82 8.45
CA ILE A 150 6.14 -1.02 7.25
C ILE A 150 7.18 0.10 7.20
N ASN A 151 7.71 0.33 6.00
CA ASN A 151 8.57 1.46 5.70
C ASN A 151 7.90 2.28 4.58
N ARG A 152 7.84 3.59 4.76
CA ARG A 152 7.33 4.54 3.76
C ARG A 152 8.35 5.63 3.49
N GLU A 153 8.66 5.80 2.21
CA GLU A 153 9.40 6.95 1.72
C GLU A 153 8.44 8.10 1.39
N ILE A 154 8.76 9.30 1.86
CA ILE A 154 8.07 10.55 1.53
C ILE A 154 9.07 11.50 0.89
N GLN A 155 8.67 12.14 -0.20
CA GLN A 155 9.47 13.17 -0.86
C GLN A 155 8.87 14.54 -0.59
N HIS A 156 9.64 15.41 0.03
CA HIS A 156 9.27 16.81 0.20
C HIS A 156 10.04 17.68 -0.80
N GLN A 157 9.30 18.50 -1.55
CA GLN A 157 9.80 19.23 -2.72
C GLN A 157 9.59 20.73 -2.50
N TYR A 158 10.70 21.47 -2.36
CA TYR A 158 10.69 22.93 -2.30
C TYR A 158 10.91 23.48 -3.69
N ILE A 159 9.87 24.09 -4.24
CA ILE A 159 9.90 24.62 -5.60
C ILE A 159 10.12 26.13 -5.51
N PRO A 160 11.26 26.67 -5.99
CA PRO A 160 11.51 28.10 -5.94
C PRO A 160 10.45 28.85 -6.75
N LEU A 161 9.89 29.91 -6.15
CA LEU A 161 8.88 30.76 -6.79
C LEU A 161 9.42 31.47 -8.05
N PHE A 162 10.70 31.85 -8.03
CA PHE A 162 11.35 32.56 -9.13
C PHE A 162 12.32 31.65 -9.86
N GLN A 163 11.83 31.00 -10.90
CA GLN A 163 12.62 30.11 -11.74
C GLN A 163 12.39 30.34 -13.24
N PHE A 164 11.62 31.39 -13.56
CA PHE A 164 11.37 31.92 -14.89
C PHE A 164 11.99 33.32 -15.00
N GLY A 165 12.62 33.60 -16.14
CA GLY A 165 12.98 34.97 -16.52
C GLY A 165 11.75 35.78 -16.95
N ILE A 166 10.80 35.12 -17.62
CA ILE A 166 9.49 35.68 -17.97
C ILE A 166 8.41 34.63 -17.71
N PHE A 167 7.37 35.03 -16.99
CA PHE A 167 6.14 34.25 -16.81
C PHE A 167 4.94 35.18 -17.05
N TYR A 168 3.97 34.74 -17.85
CA TYR A 168 2.76 35.50 -18.17
C TYR A 168 1.52 34.60 -18.11
N ASP A 169 0.42 35.10 -17.55
CA ASP A 169 -0.83 34.34 -17.41
C ASP A 169 -1.71 34.39 -18.67
N GLU A 170 -1.58 35.45 -19.46
CA GLU A 170 -2.26 35.59 -20.75
C GLU A 170 -1.22 35.51 -21.88
N ASP A 171 -1.64 35.86 -23.10
CA ASP A 171 -0.76 35.96 -24.25
C ASP A 171 0.44 36.86 -23.96
N LEU A 172 1.62 36.42 -24.40
CA LEU A 172 2.88 37.11 -24.21
C LEU A 172 3.40 37.60 -25.57
N GLU A 173 3.56 38.92 -25.72
CA GLU A 173 4.17 39.53 -26.92
C GLU A 173 5.56 40.08 -26.61
N ILE A 174 6.57 39.62 -27.34
CA ILE A 174 7.97 40.03 -27.20
C ILE A 174 8.56 40.37 -28.57
N PHE A 175 8.78 41.66 -28.81
CA PHE A 175 9.39 42.20 -30.04
C PHE A 175 10.42 43.29 -29.73
N PRO A 176 11.65 42.90 -29.33
CA PRO A 176 12.72 43.86 -29.09
C PRO A 176 13.22 44.46 -30.40
N GLY A 177 13.58 45.76 -30.38
CA GLY A 177 14.24 46.41 -31.51
C GLY A 177 15.71 45.99 -31.64
N PRO A 178 16.55 46.25 -30.61
CA PRO A 178 17.91 45.73 -30.52
C PRO A 178 17.96 44.23 -30.19
N ASN A 179 19.16 43.63 -30.30
CA ASN A 179 19.39 42.26 -29.83
C ASN A 179 19.04 42.12 -28.34
N MET A 180 18.27 41.09 -28.00
CA MET A 180 17.89 40.78 -26.62
C MET A 180 18.15 39.30 -26.31
N THR A 181 18.67 39.03 -25.12
CA THR A 181 18.90 37.66 -24.62
C THR A 181 18.13 37.43 -23.32
N PHE A 182 17.33 36.37 -23.28
CA PHE A 182 16.70 35.88 -22.06
C PHE A 182 17.55 34.77 -21.43
N ALA A 183 18.15 35.09 -20.28
CA ALA A 183 18.98 34.15 -19.54
C ALA A 183 18.17 33.10 -18.74
N GLY A 184 16.87 33.34 -18.53
CA GLY A 184 15.97 32.46 -17.78
C GLY A 184 14.85 31.89 -18.65
N ARG A 185 14.09 30.95 -18.10
CA ARG A 185 12.94 30.36 -18.81
C ARG A 185 11.88 31.41 -19.16
N VAL A 186 11.25 31.23 -20.30
CA VAL A 186 10.12 32.06 -20.76
C VAL A 186 8.88 31.16 -20.82
N HIS A 187 7.81 31.56 -20.13
CA HIS A 187 6.54 30.83 -20.14
C HIS A 187 5.34 31.76 -20.28
N THR A 188 4.34 31.33 -21.03
CA THR A 188 3.00 31.94 -21.06
C THR A 188 1.91 30.87 -21.02
N ASN A 189 0.85 31.14 -20.25
CA ASN A 189 -0.38 30.34 -20.22
C ASN A 189 -1.29 30.61 -21.44
N GLY A 190 -0.97 31.61 -22.28
CA GLY A 190 -1.65 31.95 -23.53
C GLY A 190 -0.82 31.66 -24.79
N ASP A 191 -1.11 32.38 -25.87
CA ASP A 191 -0.33 32.38 -27.11
C ASP A 191 0.97 33.21 -26.92
N LEU A 192 2.07 32.71 -27.46
CA LEU A 192 3.37 33.38 -27.46
C LEU A 192 3.64 34.01 -28.82
N TYR A 193 3.68 35.34 -28.87
CA TYR A 193 4.08 36.13 -30.04
C TYR A 193 5.52 36.61 -29.85
N MET A 194 6.47 35.98 -30.53
CA MET A 194 7.89 36.27 -30.36
C MET A 194 8.60 36.42 -31.70
N GLY A 195 9.19 37.60 -31.92
CA GLY A 195 10.01 37.91 -33.08
C GLY A 195 10.96 39.06 -32.78
N ALA A 196 11.87 39.37 -33.69
CA ALA A 196 12.81 40.47 -33.52
C ALA A 196 13.23 41.04 -34.87
N GLU A 197 13.56 42.34 -34.90
CA GLU A 197 14.17 42.97 -36.08
C GLU A 197 15.65 42.62 -36.20
N SER A 198 16.38 42.64 -35.07
CA SER A 198 17.81 42.29 -35.03
C SER A 198 18.03 40.84 -34.56
N GLY A 199 17.57 40.48 -33.36
CA GLY A 199 17.74 39.14 -32.81
C GLY A 199 17.12 38.97 -31.43
N ILE A 200 16.60 37.78 -31.17
CA ILE A 200 16.11 37.33 -29.87
C ILE A 200 16.73 35.97 -29.56
N TYR A 201 17.35 35.86 -28.40
CA TYR A 201 18.05 34.66 -27.97
C TYR A 201 17.49 34.20 -26.62
N CYS A 202 17.25 32.90 -26.48
CA CYS A 202 16.75 32.30 -25.25
C CYS A 202 17.75 31.24 -24.82
N ASP A 203 18.42 31.47 -23.70
CA ASP A 203 19.45 30.57 -23.17
C ASP A 203 18.84 29.42 -22.35
N SER A 204 17.51 29.38 -22.26
CA SER A 204 16.73 28.39 -21.51
C SER A 204 15.43 28.04 -22.23
N TYR A 205 14.62 27.18 -21.61
CA TYR A 205 13.35 26.71 -22.18
C TYR A 205 12.36 27.85 -22.41
N VAL A 206 11.74 27.82 -23.59
CA VAL A 206 10.60 28.66 -23.97
C VAL A 206 9.40 27.75 -24.13
N THR A 207 8.34 28.00 -23.36
CA THR A 207 7.12 27.19 -23.41
C THR A 207 5.89 28.10 -23.48
N ALA A 208 4.87 27.63 -24.19
CA ALA A 208 3.56 28.27 -24.27
C ALA A 208 2.50 27.17 -24.14
N VAL A 209 1.42 27.45 -23.41
CA VAL A 209 0.24 26.57 -23.44
C VAL A 209 -0.51 26.74 -24.76
N GLY A 210 -0.57 27.97 -25.26
CA GLY A 210 -1.11 28.31 -26.58
C GLY A 210 -0.13 28.08 -27.73
N LYS A 211 -0.37 28.76 -28.84
CA LYS A 211 0.46 28.67 -30.05
C LYS A 211 1.65 29.61 -30.00
N TYR A 212 2.68 29.26 -30.77
CA TYR A 212 3.84 30.10 -30.99
C TYR A 212 3.75 30.82 -32.35
N TRP A 213 3.85 32.14 -32.34
CA TRP A 213 3.74 33.02 -33.51
C TRP A 213 4.99 33.88 -33.67
N HIS A 214 5.40 34.10 -34.92
CA HIS A 214 6.56 34.91 -35.28
C HIS A 214 6.22 36.36 -35.68
N HIS A 215 4.95 36.76 -35.56
CA HIS A 215 4.45 38.10 -35.88
C HIS A 215 3.78 38.72 -34.65
N ARG A 216 3.55 40.03 -34.66
CA ARG A 216 2.83 40.74 -33.58
C ARG A 216 1.36 40.33 -33.55
N LYS A 217 0.71 40.47 -32.40
CA LYS A 217 -0.71 40.19 -32.23
C LYS A 217 -1.58 41.20 -32.99
#